data_AF-A0A2U9P851-F1
#
_entry.id   AF-A0A2U9P851-F1
#
_cell.length_a   1.000
_cell.length_b   1.000
_cell.length_c   1.000
_cell.angle_alpha   90.00
_cell.angle_beta   90.00
_cell.angle_gamma   90.00
#
_symmetry.space_group_name_H-M   'P 1'
#
loop_
_entity.id
_entity.type
_entity.pdbx_description
1 polymer ?
#
loop_
_entity_poly.entity_id
_entity_poly.type
_entity_poly.pdbx_seq_one_letter_code
_entity_poly.pdbx_strand_id
1 'polypeptide(L)'
;MSADAYSVIVNALGFTVSAVAILYLARQTRLGRDQAAIAVNHSILSSLRELHVVLAQRELLGYFYDGRECPPEDPRHREVTVMADTFADILCSRLHAHEKMPASESLEPWRAYCADMLRHSPVLRTRLNAAFWPHLDRLGGASGGPPGPPAP
;
A
#
# COMPACT_ATOMS: atom_id res chain seq x y z
N MET A 1 11.99 41.75 46.05
CA MET A 1 12.24 40.48 45.31
C MET A 1 13.55 40.63 44.57
N SER A 2 14.49 39.69 44.69
CA SER A 2 15.79 39.75 44.03
C SER A 2 15.67 39.42 42.54
N ALA A 3 16.60 39.94 41.72
CA ALA A 3 16.65 39.67 40.28
C ALA A 3 16.67 38.17 39.94
N ASP A 4 17.24 37.35 40.82
CA ASP A 4 17.31 35.90 40.69
C ASP A 4 15.91 35.25 40.70
N ALA A 5 14.99 35.76 41.52
CA ALA A 5 13.62 35.24 41.58
C ALA A 5 12.86 35.48 40.27
N TYR A 6 13.09 36.63 39.60
CA TYR A 6 12.52 36.92 38.29
C TYR A 6 13.10 36.03 37.19
N SER A 7 14.41 35.79 37.21
CA SER A 7 15.06 34.89 36.25
C SER A 7 14.52 33.46 36.36
N VAL A 8 14.34 32.94 37.58
CA VAL A 8 13.76 31.61 37.79
C VAL A 8 12.33 31.52 37.26
N ILE A 9 11.49 32.52 37.52
CA ILE A 9 10.09 32.53 37.04
C ILE A 9 10.04 32.60 35.50
N VAL A 10 10.86 33.46 34.88
CA VAL A 10 10.91 33.58 33.41
C VAL A 10 11.42 32.29 32.77
N ASN A 11 12.45 31.66 33.33
CA ASN A 11 12.97 30.40 32.83
C ASN A 11 11.95 29.26 32.99
N ALA A 12 11.27 29.19 34.14
CA ALA A 12 10.22 28.20 34.37
C ALA A 12 9.04 28.38 33.39
N LEU A 13 8.64 29.63 33.12
CA LEU A 13 7.59 29.94 32.14
C LEU A 13 8.05 29.56 30.72
N GLY A 14 9.26 29.95 30.33
CA GLY A 14 9.85 29.62 29.04
C GLY A 14 9.91 28.11 28.81
N PHE A 15 10.39 27.35 29.81
CA PHE A 15 10.43 25.89 29.75
C PHE A 15 9.02 25.28 29.61
N THR A 16 8.04 25.82 30.36
CA THR A 16 6.66 25.34 30.29
C THR A 16 6.05 25.57 28.91
N VAL A 17 6.26 26.76 28.32
CA VAL A 17 5.80 27.06 26.96
C VAL A 17 6.49 26.16 25.94
N SER A 18 7.80 25.95 26.05
CA SER A 18 8.54 25.05 25.17
C SER A 18 8.04 23.61 25.26
N ALA A 19 7.80 23.09 26.47
CA ALA A 19 7.27 21.75 26.68
C ALA A 19 5.88 21.59 26.07
N VAL A 20 4.98 22.57 26.27
CA VAL A 20 3.65 22.58 25.65
C VAL A 20 3.77 22.61 24.12
N ALA A 21 4.63 23.47 23.56
CA ALA A 21 4.83 23.55 22.11
C ALA A 21 5.31 22.21 21.51
N ILE A 22 6.24 21.52 22.17
CA ILE A 22 6.71 20.19 21.76
C ILE A 22 5.56 19.16 21.79
N LEU A 23 4.74 19.17 22.84
CA LEU A 23 3.57 18.27 22.95
C LEU A 23 2.53 18.55 21.85
N TYR A 24 2.26 19.81 21.54
CA TYR A 24 1.36 20.18 20.44
C TYR A 24 1.91 19.74 19.09
N LEU A 25 3.21 19.95 18.83
CA LEU A 25 3.85 19.50 17.60
C LEU A 25 3.82 17.97 17.46
N ALA A 26 4.05 17.24 18.56
CA ALA A 26 3.95 15.78 18.56
C ALA A 26 2.52 15.31 18.23
N ARG A 27 1.49 15.97 18.81
CA ARG A 27 0.09 15.70 18.49
C ARG A 27 -0.25 16.01 17.03
N GLN A 28 0.18 17.15 16.52
CA GLN A 28 -0.03 17.56 15.13
C GLN A 28 0.62 16.58 14.15
N THR A 29 1.86 16.17 14.44
CA THR A 29 2.59 15.19 13.63
C THR A 29 1.85 13.84 13.60
N ARG A 30 1.28 13.41 14.73
CA ARG A 30 0.47 12.19 14.80
C ARG A 30 -0.79 12.30 13.93
N LEU A 31 -1.56 13.37 14.08
CA LEU A 31 -2.77 13.60 13.28
C LEU A 31 -2.46 13.66 11.77
N GLY A 32 -1.36 14.33 11.40
CA GLY A 32 -0.92 14.39 10.00
C GLY A 32 -0.55 13.03 9.43
N ARG A 33 0.07 12.14 10.22
CA ARG A 33 0.36 10.76 9.82
C ARG A 33 -0.91 9.95 9.61
N ASP A 34 -1.88 10.06 10.51
CA ASP A 34 -3.15 9.35 10.42
C ASP A 34 -3.94 9.80 9.17
N GLN A 35 -3.98 11.12 8.91
CA GLN A 35 -4.60 11.69 7.71
C GLN A 35 -3.91 11.22 6.43
N ALA A 36 -2.58 11.20 6.40
CA ALA A 36 -1.83 10.70 5.26
C ALA A 36 -2.14 9.22 4.99
N ALA A 37 -2.25 8.39 6.02
CA ALA A 37 -2.55 6.97 5.88
C ALA A 37 -3.96 6.75 5.29
N ILE A 38 -4.94 7.54 5.75
CA ILE A 38 -6.30 7.53 5.21
C ILE A 38 -6.30 7.96 3.75
N ALA A 39 -5.60 9.05 3.41
CA ALA A 39 -5.54 9.57 2.04
C ALA A 39 -4.92 8.57 1.07
N VAL A 40 -3.81 7.92 1.47
CA VAL A 40 -3.16 6.86 0.69
C VAL A 40 -4.11 5.68 0.49
N ASN A 41 -4.75 5.18 1.55
CA ASN A 41 -5.73 4.08 1.44
C ASN A 41 -6.88 4.44 0.49
N HIS A 42 -7.40 5.66 0.60
CA HIS A 42 -8.49 6.13 -0.27
C HIS A 42 -8.06 6.20 -1.73
N SER A 43 -6.87 6.75 -2.00
CA SER A 43 -6.32 6.84 -3.36
C SER A 43 -6.15 5.46 -3.98
N ILE A 44 -5.58 4.48 -3.26
CA ILE A 44 -5.37 3.13 -3.78
C ILE A 44 -6.69 2.41 -4.04
N LEU A 45 -7.67 2.54 -3.14
CA LEU A 45 -9.00 1.96 -3.34
C LEU A 45 -9.75 2.61 -4.51
N SER A 46 -9.55 3.91 -4.74
CA SER A 46 -10.10 4.59 -5.91
C SER A 46 -9.48 4.04 -7.19
N SER A 47 -8.14 3.94 -7.25
CA SER A 47 -7.44 3.40 -8.42
C SER A 47 -7.84 1.95 -8.71
N LEU A 48 -8.00 1.11 -7.68
CA LEU A 48 -8.52 -0.25 -7.86
C LEU A 48 -9.95 -0.27 -8.41
N ARG A 49 -10.83 0.61 -7.90
CA ARG A 49 -12.22 0.69 -8.37
C ARG A 49 -12.27 1.14 -9.82
N GLU A 50 -11.50 2.17 -10.18
CA GLU A 50 -11.39 2.67 -11.55
C GLU A 50 -10.87 1.59 -12.49
N LEU A 51 -9.80 0.89 -12.10
CA LEU A 51 -9.28 -0.23 -12.87
C LEU A 51 -10.35 -1.32 -13.03
N HIS A 52 -11.02 -1.71 -11.95
CA HIS A 52 -12.06 -2.74 -12.01
C HIS A 52 -13.20 -2.37 -12.97
N VAL A 53 -13.63 -1.11 -12.97
CA VAL A 53 -14.63 -0.60 -13.93
C VAL A 53 -14.13 -0.71 -15.36
N VAL A 54 -12.88 -0.31 -15.63
CA VAL A 54 -12.28 -0.42 -16.98
C VAL A 54 -12.17 -1.88 -17.42
N LEU A 55 -11.72 -2.78 -16.53
CA LEU A 55 -11.64 -4.20 -16.79
C LEU A 55 -13.02 -4.81 -17.08
N ALA A 56 -14.05 -4.40 -16.34
CA ALA A 56 -15.42 -4.87 -16.55
C ALA A 56 -15.98 -4.38 -17.89
N GLN A 57 -15.84 -3.08 -18.19
CA GLN A 57 -16.31 -2.47 -19.44
C GLN A 57 -15.65 -3.08 -20.68
N ARG A 58 -14.40 -3.52 -20.55
CA ARG A 58 -13.64 -4.16 -21.62
C ARG A 58 -13.74 -5.69 -21.61
N GLU A 59 -14.52 -6.27 -20.70
CA GLU A 59 -14.69 -7.73 -20.56
C GLU A 59 -13.35 -8.47 -20.34
N LEU A 60 -12.45 -7.85 -19.56
CA LEU A 60 -11.12 -8.39 -19.26
C LEU A 60 -11.04 -9.07 -17.90
N LEU A 61 -12.08 -8.98 -17.06
CA LEU A 61 -12.07 -9.51 -15.69
C LEU A 61 -11.61 -10.97 -15.63
N GLY A 62 -11.99 -11.82 -16.60
CA GLY A 62 -11.61 -13.24 -16.59
C GLY A 62 -10.11 -13.50 -16.64
N TYR A 63 -9.32 -12.61 -17.27
CA TYR A 63 -7.85 -12.71 -17.30
C TYR A 63 -7.20 -12.36 -15.94
N PHE A 64 -7.92 -11.63 -15.08
CA PHE A 64 -7.41 -11.14 -13.80
C PHE A 64 -7.98 -11.88 -12.59
N TYR A 65 -9.23 -12.33 -12.64
CA TYR A 65 -9.94 -12.90 -11.50
C TYR A 65 -10.31 -14.38 -11.69
N ASP A 66 -10.44 -14.86 -12.94
CA ASP A 66 -10.95 -16.22 -13.23
C ASP A 66 -9.86 -17.20 -13.69
N GLY A 67 -8.58 -16.83 -13.60
CA GLY A 67 -7.48 -17.72 -13.99
C GLY A 67 -7.30 -17.91 -15.49
N ARG A 68 -7.97 -17.11 -16.34
CA ARG A 68 -7.83 -17.23 -17.80
C ARG A 68 -6.43 -16.81 -18.25
N GLU A 69 -5.80 -17.65 -19.05
CA GLU A 69 -4.52 -17.36 -19.66
C GLU A 69 -4.65 -16.36 -20.83
N CYS A 70 -3.60 -15.60 -21.09
CA CYS A 70 -3.53 -14.66 -22.20
C CYS A 70 -2.20 -14.85 -22.96
N PRO A 71 -2.12 -15.87 -23.84
CA PRO A 71 -0.90 -16.15 -24.60
C PRO A 71 -0.59 -15.00 -25.59
N PRO A 72 0.67 -14.85 -26.07
CA PRO A 72 1.08 -13.77 -26.98
C PRO A 72 0.26 -13.66 -28.27
N GLU A 73 -0.33 -14.78 -28.71
CA GLU A 73 -1.16 -14.88 -29.90
C GLU A 73 -2.61 -14.44 -29.67
N ASP A 74 -3.04 -14.25 -28.41
CA ASP A 74 -4.38 -13.74 -28.10
C ASP A 74 -4.53 -12.32 -28.68
N PRO A 75 -5.58 -12.03 -29.48
CA PRO A 75 -5.81 -10.70 -30.03
C PRO A 75 -5.87 -9.59 -28.97
N ARG A 76 -6.23 -9.94 -27.73
CA ARG A 76 -6.30 -9.02 -26.58
C ARG A 76 -5.01 -8.99 -25.77
N HIS A 77 -3.97 -9.75 -26.14
CA HIS A 77 -2.73 -9.88 -25.37
C HIS A 77 -2.11 -8.54 -24.99
N ARG A 78 -2.01 -7.61 -25.95
CA ARG A 78 -1.48 -6.27 -25.70
C ARG A 78 -2.34 -5.51 -24.68
N GLU A 79 -3.66 -5.58 -24.81
CA GLU A 79 -4.58 -4.87 -23.93
C GLU A 79 -4.53 -5.44 -22.50
N VAL A 80 -4.59 -6.76 -22.37
CA VAL A 80 -4.48 -7.45 -21.07
C VAL A 80 -3.14 -7.15 -20.43
N THR A 81 -2.04 -7.16 -21.20
CA THR A 81 -0.69 -6.85 -20.69
C THR A 81 -0.59 -5.43 -20.12
N VAL A 82 -1.11 -4.43 -20.85
CA VAL A 82 -1.12 -3.03 -20.36
C VAL A 82 -1.95 -2.90 -19.09
N MET A 83 -3.11 -3.57 -19.03
CA MET A 83 -3.92 -3.58 -17.82
C MET A 83 -3.25 -4.32 -16.65
N ALA A 84 -2.48 -5.38 -16.94
CA ALA A 84 -1.70 -6.10 -15.93
C ALA A 84 -0.58 -5.23 -15.35
N ASP A 85 0.10 -4.44 -16.17
CA ASP A 85 1.11 -3.50 -15.72
C ASP A 85 0.51 -2.44 -14.79
N THR A 86 -0.61 -1.83 -15.21
CA THR A 86 -1.35 -0.86 -14.38
C THR A 86 -1.80 -1.48 -13.05
N PHE A 87 -2.28 -2.72 -13.08
CA PHE A 87 -2.71 -3.40 -11.85
C PHE A 87 -1.50 -3.67 -10.94
N ALA A 88 -0.39 -4.17 -11.49
CA ALA A 88 0.84 -4.39 -10.74
C ALA A 88 1.37 -3.09 -10.11
N ASP A 89 1.29 -1.95 -10.81
CA ASP A 89 1.64 -0.64 -10.26
C ASP A 89 0.78 -0.29 -9.04
N ILE A 90 -0.53 -0.47 -9.10
CA ILE A 90 -1.44 -0.20 -7.98
C ILE A 90 -1.13 -1.11 -6.78
N LEU A 91 -0.96 -2.41 -7.03
CA LEU A 91 -0.65 -3.40 -5.99
C LEU A 91 0.69 -3.11 -5.30
N CYS A 92 1.72 -2.82 -6.10
CA CYS A 92 3.07 -2.52 -5.63
C CYS A 92 3.12 -1.18 -4.87
N SER A 93 2.43 -0.14 -5.37
CA SER A 93 2.41 1.19 -4.76
C SER A 93 1.94 1.17 -3.31
N ARG A 94 0.93 0.37 -3.00
CA ARG A 94 0.46 0.23 -1.61
C ARG A 94 1.42 -0.55 -0.72
N LEU A 95 2.02 -1.63 -1.24
CA LEU A 95 3.05 -2.36 -0.50
C LEU A 95 4.24 -1.44 -0.17
N HIS A 96 4.64 -0.60 -1.11
CA HIS A 96 5.66 0.42 -0.90
C HIS A 96 5.23 1.48 0.13
N ALA A 97 4.02 2.03 0.00
CA ALA A 97 3.51 3.06 0.90
C ALA A 97 3.48 2.57 2.36
N HIS A 98 3.09 1.32 2.59
CA HIS A 98 3.11 0.70 3.91
C HIS A 98 4.51 0.59 4.52
N GLU A 99 5.56 0.29 3.74
CA GLU A 99 6.94 0.27 4.26
C GLU A 99 7.38 1.66 4.76
N LYS A 100 6.81 2.73 4.20
CA LYS A 100 7.07 4.11 4.62
C LYS A 100 6.13 4.59 5.74
N MET A 101 4.99 3.91 5.92
CA MET A 101 3.92 4.31 6.83
C MET A 101 3.43 3.09 7.65
N PRO A 102 4.24 2.61 8.61
CA PRO A 102 3.97 1.38 9.35
C PRO A 102 2.75 1.45 10.29
N ALA A 103 2.15 2.63 10.47
CA ALA A 103 1.05 2.87 11.41
C ALA A 103 -0.34 2.39 10.91
N SER A 104 -0.44 1.86 9.70
CA SER A 104 -1.72 1.43 9.15
C SER A 104 -1.97 -0.06 9.45
N GLU A 105 -3.03 -0.35 10.19
CA GLU A 105 -3.54 -1.71 10.46
C GLU A 105 -3.92 -2.51 9.18
N SER A 106 -3.91 -1.87 8.01
CA SER A 106 -4.36 -2.44 6.75
C SER A 106 -3.30 -3.19 5.91
N LEU A 107 -2.07 -3.35 6.42
CA LEU A 107 -0.99 -4.01 5.67
C LEU A 107 -1.24 -5.52 5.47
N GLU A 108 -1.59 -6.25 6.53
CA GLU A 108 -1.81 -7.70 6.43
C GLU A 108 -2.96 -8.06 5.48
N PRO A 109 -4.16 -7.42 5.58
CA PRO A 109 -5.22 -7.64 4.60
C PRO A 109 -4.79 -7.31 3.16
N TRP A 110 -3.94 -6.30 2.97
CA TRP A 110 -3.46 -5.95 1.64
C TRP A 110 -2.43 -6.94 1.08
N ARG A 111 -1.50 -7.43 1.91
CA ARG A 111 -0.56 -8.49 1.51
C ARG A 111 -1.32 -9.75 1.13
N ALA A 112 -2.32 -10.14 1.92
CA ALA A 112 -3.18 -11.28 1.61
C ALA A 112 -3.90 -11.08 0.26
N TYR A 113 -4.48 -9.89 0.03
CA TYR A 113 -5.11 -9.54 -1.24
C TYR A 113 -4.14 -9.63 -2.43
N CYS A 114 -2.94 -9.07 -2.31
CA CYS A 114 -1.93 -9.14 -3.37
C CYS A 114 -1.52 -10.59 -3.67
N ALA A 115 -1.29 -11.39 -2.63
CA ALA A 115 -0.91 -12.80 -2.78
C ALA A 115 -2.04 -13.61 -3.44
N ASP A 116 -3.28 -13.32 -3.10
CA ASP A 116 -4.46 -13.94 -3.70
C ASP A 116 -4.61 -13.56 -5.19
N MET A 117 -4.42 -12.28 -5.53
CA MET A 117 -4.42 -11.81 -6.92
C MET A 117 -3.34 -12.49 -7.76
N LEU A 118 -2.12 -12.61 -7.24
CA LEU A 118 -1.03 -13.27 -7.95
C LEU A 118 -1.25 -14.78 -8.15
N ARG A 119 -2.00 -15.41 -7.24
CA ARG A 119 -2.38 -16.82 -7.33
C ARG A 119 -3.41 -17.06 -8.42
N HIS A 120 -4.41 -16.18 -8.50
CA HIS A 120 -5.55 -16.33 -9.42
C HIS A 120 -5.36 -15.67 -10.79
N SER A 121 -4.34 -14.82 -10.97
CA SER A 121 -4.05 -14.17 -12.25
C SER A 121 -2.74 -14.67 -12.87
N PRO A 122 -2.81 -15.59 -13.86
CA PRO A 122 -1.64 -15.99 -14.62
C PRO A 122 -0.94 -14.80 -15.27
N VAL A 123 -1.69 -13.82 -15.79
CA VAL A 123 -1.11 -12.67 -16.48
C VAL A 123 -0.35 -11.73 -15.54
N LEU A 124 -0.81 -11.54 -14.30
CA LEU A 124 -0.02 -10.76 -13.33
C LEU A 124 1.28 -11.48 -13.00
N ARG A 125 1.21 -12.80 -12.77
CA ARG A 125 2.37 -13.61 -12.40
C ARG A 125 3.42 -13.68 -13.51
N THR A 126 3.02 -13.77 -14.78
CA THR A 126 3.98 -13.80 -15.90
C THR A 126 4.63 -12.44 -16.14
N ARG A 127 3.99 -11.35 -15.70
CA ARG A 127 4.53 -9.98 -15.82
C ARG A 127 5.46 -9.60 -14.69
N LEU A 128 5.31 -10.23 -13.52
CA LEU A 128 6.13 -9.92 -12.35
C LEU A 128 7.62 -10.00 -12.66
N ASN A 129 8.32 -8.94 -12.31
CA ASN A 129 9.76 -8.88 -12.33
C ASN A 129 10.25 -7.95 -11.21
N ALA A 130 11.41 -8.28 -10.66
CA ALA A 130 11.99 -7.52 -9.56
C ALA A 130 12.45 -6.11 -9.94
N ALA A 131 12.69 -5.82 -11.23
CA ALA A 131 13.17 -4.52 -11.68
C ALA A 131 12.08 -3.44 -11.58
N PHE A 132 10.83 -3.79 -11.88
CA PHE A 132 9.69 -2.86 -11.87
C PHE A 132 8.83 -3.00 -10.61
N TRP A 133 8.62 -4.23 -10.10
CA TRP A 133 7.73 -4.47 -8.95
C TRP A 133 8.38 -5.31 -7.83
N PRO A 134 9.46 -4.82 -7.20
CA PRO A 134 10.23 -5.58 -6.21
C PRO A 134 9.42 -6.00 -4.98
N HIS A 135 8.38 -5.25 -4.61
CA HIS A 135 7.54 -5.60 -3.46
C HIS A 135 6.56 -6.75 -3.79
N LEU A 136 6.06 -6.82 -5.03
CA LEU A 136 5.19 -7.91 -5.49
C LEU A 136 5.99 -9.16 -5.83
N ASP A 137 7.15 -9.01 -6.45
CA ASP A 137 8.05 -10.12 -6.77
C ASP A 137 8.43 -10.91 -5.50
N ARG A 138 8.81 -10.21 -4.42
CA ARG A 138 9.06 -10.82 -3.11
C ARG A 138 7.86 -11.60 -2.56
N LEU A 139 6.64 -11.13 -2.82
CA LEU A 139 5.41 -11.79 -2.37
C LEU A 139 5.07 -13.02 -3.23
N GLY A 140 5.29 -12.91 -4.55
CA GLY A 140 5.12 -14.02 -5.49
C GLY A 140 6.10 -15.16 -5.22
N GLY A 141 7.37 -14.84 -4.93
CA GLY A 141 8.39 -15.83 -4.56
C GLY A 141 8.08 -16.57 -3.26
N ALA A 142 7.47 -15.89 -2.27
CA ALA A 142 7.04 -16.52 -1.01
C ALA A 142 5.81 -17.44 -1.17
N SER A 143 4.97 -17.17 -2.18
CA SER A 143 3.73 -17.92 -2.44
C SER A 143 3.92 -19.16 -3.32
N GLY A 144 5.14 -19.40 -3.82
CA GLY A 144 5.51 -20.57 -4.64
C GLY A 144 5.77 -21.86 -3.85
N GLY A 145 5.65 -21.84 -2.52
CA GLY A 145 5.69 -23.05 -1.69
C GLY A 145 4.37 -23.83 -1.79
N PRO A 146 4.40 -25.18 -1.79
CA PRO A 146 3.17 -25.98 -1.84
C PRO A 146 2.23 -25.58 -0.69
N PRO A 147 0.89 -25.59 -0.91
CA PRO A 147 -0.06 -25.28 0.14
C PRO A 147 0.17 -26.23 1.31
N GLY A 148 0.49 -25.66 2.48
CA GLY A 148 0.57 -26.41 3.72
C GLY A 148 -0.78 -27.09 4.00
N PRO A 149 -0.78 -28.30 4.56
CA PRO A 149 -2.01 -29.04 4.83
C PRO A 149 -2.95 -28.21 5.71
N PRO A 150 -4.29 -28.33 5.53
CA PRO A 150 -5.25 -27.64 6.37
C PRO A 150 -5.00 -28.01 7.84
N ALA A 151 -4.97 -27.00 8.71
CA ALA A 151 -4.88 -27.18 10.14
C ALA A 151 -6.08 -28.00 10.66
N PRO A 152 -5.87 -28.84 11.70
CA PRO A 152 -6.88 -29.77 12.22
C PRO A 152 -8.11 -29.09 12.81
#